data_AF-A0A9X9F3I8-F1
#
_entry.id   AF-A0A9X9F3I8-F1
#
_cell.length_a   1.000
_cell.length_b   1.000
_cell.length_c   1.000
_cell.angle_alpha   90.00
_cell.angle_beta   90.00
_cell.angle_gamma   90.00
#
_symmetry.space_group_name_H-M   'P 1'
#
loop_
_entity.id
_entity.type
_entity.pdbx_description
1 polymer ?
#
loop_
_entity_poly.entity_id
_entity_poly.type
_entity_poly.pdbx_seq_one_letter_code
_entity_poly.pdbx_strand_id
1 'polypeptide(L)' 'MGKKVLFFGDFGIDDTIAIIYAHLTDKIDVIGIVADYGNVPKAEVVRNVRFLLKSVGKEYVKVFGGAEHSMSSEAE' A
#
# COMPACT_ATOMS: atom_id res chain seq x y z
N MET A 1 -3.26 -21.37 -6.47
CA MET A 1 -3.87 -20.30 -5.64
C MET A 1 -2.72 -19.63 -4.90
N GLY A 2 -2.52 -18.33 -5.11
CA GLY A 2 -1.41 -17.59 -4.51
C GLY A 2 -1.53 -17.47 -2.99
N LYS A 3 -0.42 -17.14 -2.31
CA LYS A 3 -0.44 -16.77 -0.90
C LYS A 3 -1.21 -15.46 -0.76
N LYS A 4 -2.21 -15.46 0.11
CA LYS A 4 -2.99 -14.25 0.44
C LYS A 4 -2.13 -13.31 1.27
N VAL A 5 -2.02 -12.06 0.84
CA VAL A 5 -1.18 -11.04 1.48
C VAL A 5 -2.02 -9.80 1.74
N LEU A 6 -1.97 -9.32 2.99
CA LEU A 6 -2.37 -7.97 3.37
C LEU A 6 -1.09 -7.13 3.44
N PHE A 7 -0.98 -6.11 2.60
CA PHE A 7 0.26 -5.36 2.46
C PHE A 7 0.18 -4.03 3.23
N PHE A 8 1.03 -3.89 4.24
CA PHE A 8 1.24 -2.65 4.99
C PHE A 8 2.43 -1.90 4.41
N GLY A 9 2.30 -0.59 4.15
CA GLY A 9 3.39 0.23 3.64
C GLY A 9 3.04 1.72 3.53
N ASP A 10 4.07 2.56 3.38
CA ASP A 10 3.97 4.01 3.16
C ASP A 10 4.06 4.40 1.67
N PHE A 11 4.10 3.40 0.79
CA PHE A 11 4.01 3.47 -0.68
C PHE A 11 4.94 4.47 -1.35
N GLY A 12 6.23 4.24 -1.11
CA GLY A 12 7.32 4.80 -1.89
C GLY A 12 7.57 4.04 -3.21
N ILE A 13 8.75 4.28 -3.78
CA ILE A 13 9.19 3.65 -5.04
C ILE A 13 9.28 2.12 -4.88
N ASP A 14 9.83 1.66 -3.76
CA ASP A 14 10.08 0.23 -3.54
C ASP A 14 8.77 -0.56 -3.37
N ASP A 15 7.79 -0.01 -2.64
CA ASP A 15 6.46 -0.63 -2.48
C ASP A 15 5.70 -0.67 -3.81
N THR A 16 5.89 0.34 -4.64
CA THR A 16 5.32 0.39 -5.99
C THR A 16 5.85 -0.77 -6.83
N ILE A 17 7.17 -1.01 -6.77
CA ILE A 17 7.80 -2.16 -7.44
C ILE A 17 7.26 -3.47 -6.86
N ALA A 18 7.04 -3.56 -5.54
CA ALA A 18 6.49 -4.75 -4.90
C ALA A 18 5.05 -5.07 -5.35
N ILE A 19 4.18 -4.06 -5.49
CA ILE A 19 2.82 -4.24 -6.06
C ILE A 19 2.89 -4.73 -7.50
N ILE A 20 3.75 -4.13 -8.32
CA ILE A 20 3.93 -4.54 -9.72
C ILE A 20 4.42 -5.99 -9.78
N TYR A 21 5.41 -6.35 -8.96
CA TYR A 21 5.90 -7.73 -8.87
C TYR A 21 4.80 -8.70 -8.45
N ALA A 22 4.02 -8.36 -7.42
CA ALA A 22 2.89 -9.17 -6.96
C ALA A 22 1.83 -9.33 -8.05
N HIS A 23 1.63 -8.31 -8.90
CA HIS A 23 0.72 -8.41 -10.05
C HIS A 23 1.22 -9.36 -11.14
N LEU A 24 2.54 -9.47 -11.33
CA LEU A 24 3.16 -10.28 -12.38
C LEU A 24 3.28 -11.78 -12.03
N THR A 25 2.81 -12.21 -10.86
CA THR A 25 2.88 -13.63 -10.46
C THR A 25 1.60 -14.13 -9.81
N ASP A 26 1.17 -15.34 -10.17
CA ASP A 26 0.04 -16.02 -9.52
C ASP A 26 0.37 -16.59 -8.12
N LYS A 27 1.62 -16.40 -7.67
CA LYS A 27 2.08 -16.86 -6.35
C LYS A 27 1.64 -15.94 -5.20
N ILE A 28 1.26 -14.70 -5.50
CA ILE A 28 0.92 -13.69 -4.50
C ILE A 28 -0.45 -13.12 -4.86
N ASP A 29 -1.36 -13.13 -3.89
CA ASP A 29 -2.69 -12.55 -4.02
C ASP A 29 -2.84 -11.43 -3.01
N VAL A 30 -2.70 -10.18 -3.46
CA VAL A 30 -2.87 -8.99 -2.60
C VAL A 30 -4.36 -8.78 -2.37
N ILE A 31 -4.82 -9.16 -1.18
CA ILE A 31 -6.24 -9.11 -0.81
C ILE A 31 -6.65 -7.75 -0.21
N GLY A 32 -5.68 -6.89 0.08
CA GLY A 32 -5.89 -5.56 0.62
C GLY A 32 -4.56 -4.85 0.90
N ILE A 33 -4.66 -3.54 1.11
CA ILE A 33 -3.53 -2.66 1.43
C ILE A 33 -3.88 -1.81 2.65
N VAL A 34 -2.93 -1.66 3.57
CA VAL A 34 -2.96 -0.69 4.67
C VAL A 34 -1.88 0.35 4.40
N ALA A 35 -2.31 1.58 4.14
CA ALA A 35 -1.45 2.71 3.82
C ALA A 35 -1.10 3.47 5.10
N ASP A 36 0.13 3.36 5.55
CA ASP A 36 0.66 4.05 6.72
C ASP A 36 1.35 5.37 6.32
N TYR A 37 1.52 6.28 7.29
CA TYR A 37 2.40 7.44 7.14
C TYR A 37 3.87 7.02 7.02
N GLY A 38 4.71 7.92 6.49
CA GLY A 38 6.15 7.70 6.38
C GLY A 38 6.84 8.98 5.93
N ASN A 39 7.47 8.95 4.76
CA ASN A 39 8.08 10.15 4.16
C ASN A 39 7.07 11.23 3.77
N VAL A 40 5.81 10.84 3.56
CA VAL A 40 4.69 11.75 3.28
C VAL A 40 3.51 11.45 4.22
N PRO A 41 2.59 12.40 4.42
CA PRO A 41 1.41 12.17 5.26
C PRO A 41 0.56 11.00 4.75
N LYS A 42 -0.07 10.25 5.66
CA LYS A 42 -0.97 9.12 5.33
C LYS A 42 -1.97 9.44 4.22
N ALA A 43 -2.56 10.64 4.24
CA ALA A 43 -3.52 11.06 3.22
C ALA A 43 -2.93 11.05 1.80
N GLU A 44 -1.66 11.45 1.67
CA GLU A 44 -0.92 11.37 0.41
C GLU A 44 -0.58 9.93 0.03
N VAL A 45 -0.19 9.10 1.01
CA VAL A 45 0.05 7.67 0.78
C VAL A 45 -1.21 7.00 0.23
N VAL A 46 -2.37 7.19 0.87
CA VAL A 46 -3.65 6.65 0.41
C VAL A 46 -3.98 7.12 -1.02
N ARG A 47 -3.72 8.40 -1.34
CA ARG A 47 -3.89 8.93 -2.70
C ARG A 47 -2.96 8.22 -3.70
N ASN A 48 -1.68 8.10 -3.37
CA ASN A 48 -0.66 7.50 -4.22
C ASN A 48 -0.96 6.03 -4.50
N VAL A 49 -1.35 5.26 -3.48
CA VAL A 49 -1.77 3.85 -3.63
C VAL A 49 -2.95 3.73 -4.58
N ARG A 50 -4.00 4.56 -4.40
CA ARG A 50 -5.18 4.50 -5.27
C ARG A 50 -4.83 4.84 -6.72
N PHE A 51 -3.95 5.81 -6.92
CA PHE A 51 -3.45 6.15 -8.24
C PHE A 51 -2.66 4.98 -8.88
N LEU A 52 -1.80 4.32 -8.11
CA LEU A 52 -1.04 3.16 -8.56
C LEU A 52 -1.96 1.99 -8.94
N LEU A 53 -2.90 1.63 -8.04
CA LEU A 53 -3.86 0.54 -8.28
C LEU A 53 -4.69 0.79 -9.54
N LYS A 54 -5.10 2.04 -9.78
CA LYS A 54 -5.76 2.46 -11.01
C LYS A 54 -4.89 2.27 -12.24
N SER A 55 -3.60 2.58 -12.14
CA SER A 55 -2.65 2.47 -13.25
C SER A 55 -2.36 1.02 -13.65
N VAL A 56 -2.56 0.06 -12.73
CA VAL A 56 -2.36 -1.38 -12.98
C VAL A 56 -3.67 -2.18 -13.09
N GLY A 57 -4.83 -1.52 -13.17
CA GLY A 57 -6.14 -2.18 -13.31
C GLY A 57 -6.57 -3.03 -12.11
N LYS A 58 -6.16 -2.64 -10.90
CA LYS A 58 -6.39 -3.35 -9.63
C LYS A 58 -7.24 -2.53 -8.65
N GLU A 59 -8.14 -1.68 -9.13
CA GLU A 59 -9.00 -0.84 -8.30
C GLU A 59 -9.93 -1.62 -7.36
N TYR A 60 -10.11 -2.92 -7.59
CA TYR A 60 -10.88 -3.79 -6.70
C TYR A 60 -10.17 -4.07 -5.36
N VAL A 61 -8.86 -3.85 -5.27
CA VAL A 61 -8.09 -4.05 -4.03
C VAL A 61 -8.47 -2.95 -3.04
N LYS A 62 -8.94 -3.35 -1.86
CA LYS A 62 -9.34 -2.40 -0.80
C LYS A 62 -8.11 -1.74 -0.18
N VAL A 63 -8.16 -0.42 -0.06
CA VAL A 63 -7.13 0.40 0.60
C VAL A 63 -7.70 0.96 1.90
N PHE A 64 -7.05 0.64 3.01
CA PHE A 64 -7.35 1.14 4.35
C PHE A 64 -6.26 2.13 4.76
N GLY A 65 -6.65 3.20 5.45
CA GLY A 65 -5.67 4.08 6.09
C GLY A 65 -5.18 3.43 7.39
N GLY A 66 -3.87 3.36 7.57
CA GLY A 66 -3.22 2.93 8.80
C GLY A 66 -2.97 4.09 9.76
N ALA A 67 -1.83 4.02 10.46
CA ALA A 67 -1.38 5.03 11.40
C ALA A 67 -1.08 6.38 10.69
N GLU A 68 -1.19 7.47 11.44
CA GLU A 68 -0.84 8.82 10.98
C GLU A 68 0.50 9.32 11.53
N HIS A 69 0.97 8.73 12.63
CA HIS A 69 2.23 9.07 13.29
C HIS A 69 2.76 7.86 14.09
N SER A 70 3.99 7.96 14.58
CA SER A 70 4.59 6.88 15.36
C SER A 70 3.99 6.81 16.76
N MET A 71 4.01 5.63 17.38
CA MET A 71 3.47 5.45 18.73
C MET A 71 4.29 6.17 19.81
N SER A 72 5.59 6.43 19.55
CA SER A 72 6.54 6.92 20.55
C SER A 72 7.11 8.31 20.27
N SER A 73 6.82 8.90 19.11
CA SER A 73 7.19 10.29 18.81
C SER A 73 6.09 11.22 19.28
N GLU A 74 6.41 12.18 20.14
CA GLU A 74 5.56 13.35 20.36
C GLU A 74 5.38 14.02 18.99
N ALA A 75 4.15 14.06 18.49
CA ALA A 75 3.84 14.79 17.27
C ALA A 75 4.24 16.26 17.49
N GLU A 76 5.16 16.79 16.68
CA GLU A 76 5.27 18.24 16.50
C GLU A 76 4.00 18.78 15.83
#